data_AF-A0AAX6MZX8-F1
#
_entry.id   AF-A0AAX6MZX8-F1
#
_cell.length_a   1.000
_cell.length_b   1.000
_cell.length_c   1.000
_cell.angle_alpha   90.00
_cell.angle_beta   90.00
_cell.angle_gamma   90.00
#
_symmetry.space_group_name_H-M   'P 1'
#
loop_
_entity.id
_entity.type
_entity.pdbx_description
1 polymer ?
#
loop_
_entity_poly.entity_id
_entity_poly.type
_entity_poly.pdbx_seq_one_letter_code
_entity_poly.pdbx_strand_id
1 'polypeptide(L)'
;MPLVAVMQVFDGLAAVAHGLLRGIGKQSFGGYANLSIYYLLALPISFATAFALDWKLIGLWLGTTIGLALVAAVEFWYTCVSDWEQSARDAEHRNAAG
;
A
#
# COMPACT_ATOMS: atom_id res chain seq x y z
N MET A 1 -13.27 5.90 19.05
CA MET A 1 -13.13 7.03 18.11
C MET A 1 -11.68 7.47 17.81
N PRO A 2 -10.67 7.41 18.72
CA PRO A 2 -9.31 7.82 18.35
C PRO A 2 -8.59 6.82 17.42
N LEU A 3 -8.87 5.52 17.55
CA LEU A 3 -8.29 4.46 16.71
C LEU A 3 -8.63 4.63 15.22
N VAL A 4 -9.88 5.02 14.92
CA VAL A 4 -10.36 5.24 13.55
C VAL A 4 -9.69 6.46 12.91
N ALA A 5 -9.46 7.53 13.68
CA ALA A 5 -8.77 8.72 13.18
C ALA A 5 -7.32 8.39 12.78
N VAL A 6 -6.62 7.57 13.58
CA VAL A 6 -5.27 7.11 13.27
C VAL A 6 -5.27 6.23 12.02
N MET A 7 -6.23 5.31 11.89
CA MET A 7 -6.43 4.52 10.67
C MET A 7 -6.58 5.38 9.43
N GLN A 8 -7.41 6.43 9.50
CA GLN A 8 -7.68 7.31 8.37
C GLN A 8 -6.42 7.98 7.82
N VAL A 9 -5.45 8.30 8.69
CA VAL A 9 -4.16 8.87 8.28
C VAL A 9 -3.35 7.86 7.49
N PHE A 10 -3.30 6.59 7.95
CA PHE A 10 -2.61 5.52 7.23
C PHE A 10 -3.27 5.18 5.89
N ASP A 11 -4.60 5.16 5.85
CA ASP A 11 -5.36 4.99 4.61
C ASP A 11 -5.03 6.10 3.61
N GLY A 12 -4.95 7.35 4.08
CA GLY A 12 -4.53 8.48 3.26
C GLY A 12 -3.10 8.33 2.72
N LEU A 13 -2.17 7.87 3.55
CA LEU A 13 -0.78 7.65 3.16
C LEU A 13 -0.66 6.56 2.08
N ALA A 14 -1.40 5.47 2.25
CA ALA A 14 -1.48 4.38 1.27
C ALA A 14 -2.11 4.84 -0.04
N ALA A 15 -3.17 5.65 0.02
CA ALA A 15 -3.80 6.21 -1.18
C ALA A 15 -2.82 7.08 -1.98
N VAL A 16 -2.02 7.90 -1.30
CA VAL A 16 -0.98 8.73 -1.92
C VAL A 16 0.10 7.85 -2.55
N ALA A 17 0.62 6.84 -1.85
CA ALA A 17 1.64 5.94 -2.38
C ALA A 17 1.16 5.20 -3.65
N HIS A 18 -0.05 4.62 -3.60
CA HIS A 18 -0.69 3.98 -4.76
C HIS A 18 -0.94 4.95 -5.91
N GLY A 19 -1.27 6.21 -5.61
CA GLY A 19 -1.45 7.27 -6.60
C GLY A 19 -0.14 7.63 -7.29
N LEU A 20 0.94 7.78 -6.53
CA LEU A 20 2.28 8.09 -7.02
C LEU A 20 2.80 6.99 -7.94
N LEU A 21 2.65 5.73 -7.53
CA LEU A 21 3.10 4.56 -8.30
C LEU A 21 2.35 4.42 -9.63
N ARG A 22 1.05 4.73 -9.65
CA ARG A 22 0.27 4.83 -10.89
C ARG A 22 0.73 6.00 -11.76
N GLY A 23 1.04 7.15 -11.17
CA GLY A 23 1.54 8.32 -11.88
C GLY A 23 2.85 8.06 -12.66
N ILE A 24 3.78 7.33 -12.06
CA ILE A 24 5.04 6.93 -12.73
C ILE A 24 4.90 5.72 -13.66
N GLY A 25 3.71 5.13 -13.79
CA GLY A 25 3.45 3.96 -14.65
C GLY A 25 3.97 2.63 -14.10
N LYS A 26 4.37 2.56 -12.83
CA LYS A 26 4.90 1.34 -12.17
C LYS A 26 3.84 0.58 -11.36
N GLN A 27 2.57 0.73 -11.73
CA GLN A 27 1.43 0.12 -11.03
C GLN A 27 1.49 -1.41 -10.94
N SER A 28 2.12 -2.11 -11.90
CA SER A 28 2.25 -3.58 -11.83
C SER A 28 3.05 -4.01 -10.61
N PHE A 29 4.12 -3.29 -10.26
CA PHE A 29 4.92 -3.61 -9.07
C PHE A 29 4.08 -3.44 -7.80
N GLY A 30 3.37 -2.31 -7.66
CA GLY A 30 2.49 -2.04 -6.53
C GLY A 30 1.35 -3.03 -6.42
N GLY A 31 0.77 -3.45 -7.55
CA GLY A 31 -0.27 -4.47 -7.60
C GLY A 31 0.21 -5.82 -7.04
N TYR A 32 1.38 -6.30 -7.48
CA TYR A 32 1.97 -7.53 -6.94
C TYR A 32 2.33 -7.39 -5.46
N ALA A 33 2.98 -6.28 -5.06
CA ALA A 33 3.34 -6.03 -3.67
C ALA A 33 2.10 -5.99 -2.76
N ASN A 34 1.05 -5.29 -3.18
CA ASN A 34 -0.21 -5.23 -2.47
C ASN A 34 -0.84 -6.62 -2.32
N LEU A 35 -0.92 -7.40 -3.40
CA LEU A 35 -1.47 -8.76 -3.34
C LEU A 35 -0.66 -9.65 -2.38
N SER A 36 0.66 -9.64 -2.47
CA SER A 36 1.53 -10.43 -1.61
C SER A 36 1.36 -10.06 -0.14
N ILE A 37 1.41 -8.77 0.20
CA ILE A 37 1.31 -8.31 1.59
C ILE A 37 -0.10 -8.57 2.13
N TYR A 38 -1.14 -8.31 1.34
CA TYR A 38 -2.51 -8.47 1.80
C TYR A 38 -2.84 -9.94 2.09
N TYR A 39 -2.44 -10.84 1.20
CA TYR A 39 -2.77 -12.26 1.36
C TYR A 39 -1.82 -13.01 2.31
N LEU A 40 -0.52 -12.67 2.31
CA LEU A 40 0.47 -13.41 3.11
C LEU A 40 0.67 -12.84 4.51
N LEU A 41 0.37 -11.55 4.74
CA LEU A 41 0.59 -10.90 6.03
C LEU A 41 -0.70 -10.35 6.61
N ALA A 42 -1.43 -9.50 5.88
CA ALA A 42 -2.60 -8.81 6.43
C ALA A 42 -3.69 -9.80 6.84
N LEU A 43 -4.03 -10.77 5.97
CA LEU A 43 -5.03 -11.79 6.29
C LEU A 43 -4.63 -12.64 7.51
N PRO A 44 -3.45 -13.30 7.57
CA PRO A 44 -3.05 -14.06 8.75
C PRO A 44 -3.03 -13.24 10.03
N ILE A 45 -2.54 -11.99 9.97
CA ILE A 45 -2.50 -11.10 11.13
C ILE A 45 -3.93 -10.76 11.57
N SER A 46 -4.81 -10.36 10.65
CA SER A 46 -6.23 -10.06 10.94
C SER A 46 -6.95 -11.25 11.57
N PHE A 47 -6.73 -12.46 11.06
CA PHE A 47 -7.33 -13.67 11.64
C PHE A 47 -6.73 -13.99 13.01
N ALA A 48 -5.41 -13.90 13.17
CA ALA A 48 -4.77 -14.14 14.46
C ALA A 48 -5.25 -13.14 15.53
N THR A 49 -5.31 -11.84 15.22
CA THR A 49 -5.77 -10.83 16.18
C THR A 49 -7.27 -10.91 16.44
N ALA A 50 -8.09 -11.23 15.43
CA ALA A 50 -9.54 -11.34 15.61
C ALA A 50 -9.94 -12.55 16.47
N PHE A 51 -9.32 -13.72 16.22
CA PHE A 51 -9.73 -14.99 16.81
C PHE A 51 -8.83 -15.47 17.95
N ALA A 52 -7.51 -15.27 17.89
CA ALA A 52 -6.61 -15.73 18.96
C ALA A 52 -6.56 -14.75 20.15
N LEU A 53 -6.73 -13.44 19.91
CA LEU A 53 -6.80 -12.43 20.97
C LEU A 53 -8.25 -12.05 21.37
N ASP A 54 -9.27 -12.64 20.72
CA ASP A 54 -10.70 -12.32 20.91
C ASP A 54 -11.02 -10.82 20.72
N TRP A 55 -10.21 -10.09 19.95
CA TRP A 55 -10.46 -8.68 19.64
C TRP A 55 -11.56 -8.49 18.60
N LYS A 56 -12.10 -9.60 18.06
CA LYS A 56 -13.24 -9.65 17.13
C LYS A 56 -13.06 -8.66 15.97
N LEU A 57 -13.99 -7.72 15.84
CA LEU A 57 -13.98 -6.71 14.78
C LEU A 57 -12.75 -5.80 14.86
N ILE A 58 -12.34 -5.39 16.07
CA ILE A 58 -11.19 -4.49 16.25
C ILE A 58 -9.89 -5.18 15.80
N GLY A 59 -9.75 -6.48 16.09
CA GLY A 59 -8.61 -7.27 15.64
C GLY A 59 -8.53 -7.36 14.11
N LEU A 60 -9.67 -7.57 13.46
CA LEU A 60 -9.75 -7.65 11.99
C LEU A 60 -9.31 -6.33 11.35
N TRP A 61 -9.87 -5.21 11.82
CA TRP A 61 -9.55 -3.87 11.34
C TRP A 61 -8.08 -3.52 11.54
N LEU A 62 -7.51 -3.80 12.72
CA LEU A 62 -6.10 -3.57 13.00
C LEU A 62 -5.17 -4.33 12.05
N GLY A 63 -5.45 -5.62 11.78
CA GLY A 63 -4.64 -6.41 10.85
C GLY A 63 -4.68 -5.86 9.42
N THR A 64 -5.84 -5.39 8.97
CA THR A 64 -6.00 -4.75 7.66
C THR A 64 -5.26 -3.41 7.60
N THR A 65 -5.33 -2.59 8.64
CA THR A 65 -4.58 -1.32 8.72
C THR A 65 -3.07 -1.56 8.67
N ILE A 66 -2.57 -2.53 9.43
CA ILE A 66 -1.14 -2.87 9.46
C ILE A 66 -0.70 -3.35 8.06
N GLY A 67 -1.52 -4.19 7.42
CA GLY A 67 -1.30 -4.61 6.04
C GLY A 67 -1.20 -3.44 5.08
N LEU A 68 -2.17 -2.52 5.12
CA LEU A 68 -2.18 -1.35 4.24
C LEU A 68 -0.99 -0.41 4.51
N ALA A 69 -0.61 -0.22 5.77
CA ALA A 69 0.56 0.57 6.14
C ALA A 69 1.87 -0.06 5.62
N LEU A 70 1.98 -1.39 5.66
CA LEU A 70 3.11 -2.13 5.08
C LEU A 70 3.18 -1.97 3.56
N VAL A 71 2.05 -2.10 2.86
CA VAL A 71 1.99 -1.85 1.41
C VAL A 71 2.44 -0.43 1.09
N ALA A 72 1.87 0.56 1.78
CA ALA A 72 2.20 1.96 1.60
C ALA A 72 3.69 2.23 1.82
N ALA A 73 4.28 1.64 2.87
CA ALA A 73 5.70 1.79 3.17
C ALA A 73 6.59 1.20 2.05
N VAL A 74 6.24 0.02 1.53
CA VAL A 74 6.98 -0.63 0.45
C VAL A 74 6.87 0.16 -0.86
N GLU A 75 5.68 0.62 -1.22
CA GLU A 75 5.47 1.44 -2.41
C GLU A 75 6.16 2.80 -2.30
N PHE A 76 6.10 3.44 -1.14
CA PHE A 76 6.77 4.71 -0.89
C PHE A 76 8.29 4.55 -0.96
N TRP A 77 8.84 3.51 -0.31
CA TRP A 77 10.26 3.17 -0.42
C TRP A 77 10.68 2.94 -1.87
N TYR A 78 9.93 2.13 -2.61
CA TYR A 78 10.21 1.88 -4.02
C TYR A 78 10.18 3.17 -4.85
N THR A 79 9.28 4.08 -4.53
CA THR A 79 9.18 5.36 -5.24
C THR A 79 10.31 6.32 -4.87
N CYS A 80 10.78 6.33 -3.62
CA CYS A 80 11.96 7.11 -3.21
C CYS A 80 13.25 6.62 -3.86
N VAL A 81 13.37 5.31 -4.08
CA VAL A 81 14.57 4.69 -4.69
C VAL A 81 14.49 4.65 -6.22
N SER A 82 13.28 4.79 -6.79
CA SER A 82 13.09 4.79 -8.25
C SER A 82 13.79 5.98 -8.92
N ASP A 83 14.41 5.71 -10.06
CA ASP A 83 15.02 6.72 -10.91
C ASP A 83 13.92 7.58 -11.57
N TRP A 84 13.80 8.80 -11.08
CA TRP A 84 12.81 9.77 -11.56
C TRP A 84 13.14 10.27 -12.96
N GLU A 85 14.42 10.35 -13.35
CA GLU A 85 14.77 10.73 -14.71
C GLU A 85 14.39 9.64 -15.72
N GLN A 86 14.62 8.37 -15.36
CA GLN A 86 14.18 7.26 -16.19
C GLN A 86 12.65 7.26 -16.32
N SER A 87 11.93 7.51 -15.22
CA SER A 87 10.47 7.60 -15.21
C SER A 87 9.95 8.77 -16.08
N ALA A 88 10.67 9.89 -16.09
CA ALA A 88 10.37 11.04 -16.94
C ALA A 88 10.61 10.72 -18.43
N ARG A 89 11.73 10.08 -18.78
CA ARG A 89 12.02 9.63 -20.15
C ARG A 89 10.99 8.62 -20.65
N ASP A 90 10.59 7.66 -19.81
CA ASP A 90 9.53 6.70 -20.13
C ASP A 90 8.16 7.39 -20.31
N ALA A 91 7.90 8.51 -19.63
CA ALA A 91 6.72 9.32 -19.84
C ALA A 91 6.77 10.11 -21.16
N GLU A 92 7.91 10.70 -21.51
CA GLU A 92 8.11 11.39 -22.80
C GLU A 92 7.97 10.43 -23.98
N HIS A 93 8.56 9.23 -23.91
CA HIS A 93 8.40 8.20 -24.94
C HIS A 93 6.94 7.77 -25.13
N ARG A 94 6.16 7.68 -24.04
CA ARG A 94 4.72 7.39 -24.11
C ARG A 94 3.93 8.51 -24.76
N ASN A 95 4.29 9.77 -24.48
CA ASN A 95 3.63 10.94 -25.07
C ASN A 95 4.01 11.17 -26.55
N ALA A 96 5.23 10.82 -26.96
CA ALA A 96 5.69 10.97 -28.34
C ALA A 96 5.20 9.85 -29.28
N ALA A 97 4.70 8.74 -28.74
CA ALA A 97 4.16 7.61 -29.48
C ALA A 97 2.64 7.70 -29.75
N GLY A 98 1.97 8.74 -29.24
CA GLY A 98 0.55 9.04 -29.46
C GLY A 98 0.36 10.24 -30.36
#